data_AF-A0AAU5N871-F1
#
_entry.id   AF-A0AAU5N871-F1
#
_cell.length_a   1.000
_cell.length_b   1.000
_cell.length_c   1.000
_cell.angle_alpha   90.00
_cell.angle_beta   90.00
_cell.angle_gamma   90.00
#
_symmetry.space_group_name_H-M   'P 1'
#
loop_
_entity.id
_entity.type
_entity.pdbx_description
1 polymer ?
#
loop_
_entity_poly.entity_id
_entity_poly.type
_entity_poly.pdbx_seq_one_letter_code
_entity_poly.pdbx_strand_id
1 'polypeptide(L)' 'MYEMRPGPDQPGTAVVWHVTAKQAAIALCGQKLADRADTAEDEQARHCPPCMASFAQLVTAKAV' A
#
# COMPACT_ATOMS: atom_id res chain seq x y z
N MET A 1 8.91 10.35 -0.57
CA MET A 1 9.25 8.98 -1.03
C MET A 1 8.12 8.08 -0.56
N TYR A 2 7.71 7.08 -1.33
CA TYR A 2 6.63 6.17 -0.97
C TYR A 2 7.23 4.84 -0.54
N GLU A 3 6.59 4.15 0.39
CA GLU A 3 6.98 2.82 0.87
C GLU A 3 5.81 1.84 0.70
N MET A 4 6.13 0.57 0.50
CA MET A 4 5.13 -0.50 0.42
C MET A 4 5.06 -1.18 1.77
N ARG A 5 3.84 -1.31 2.31
CA ARG A 5 3.57 -1.96 3.59
C ARG A 5 2.44 -2.98 3.41
N PRO A 6 2.56 -4.19 3.95
CA PRO A 6 1.50 -5.17 3.89
C PRO A 6 0.35 -4.78 4.82
N GLY A 7 -0.87 -5.12 4.44
CA GLY A 7 -2.05 -4.90 5.26
C GLY A 7 -3.29 -5.59 4.71
N PRO A 8 -4.37 -5.67 5.50
CA PRO A 8 -5.58 -6.36 5.08
C PRO A 8 -6.15 -5.71 3.81
N ASP A 9 -6.68 -6.52 2.91
CA ASP A 9 -7.52 -6.06 1.81
C ASP A 9 -8.91 -5.81 2.38
N GLN A 10 -9.41 -4.58 2.44
CA GLN A 10 -10.80 -4.35 2.86
C GLN A 10 -11.75 -4.45 1.66
N PRO A 11 -12.84 -5.25 1.72
CA PRO A 11 -13.41 -5.97 2.87
C PRO A 11 -12.99 -7.46 3.02
N GLY A 12 -11.90 -7.90 2.39
CA GLY A 12 -11.40 -9.27 2.46
C GLY A 12 -10.57 -9.64 3.71
N THR A 13 -10.17 -10.91 3.76
CA THR A 13 -9.24 -11.46 4.76
C THR A 13 -7.81 -11.63 4.21
N ALA A 14 -7.62 -11.33 2.92
CA ALA A 14 -6.32 -11.44 2.28
C ALA A 14 -5.41 -10.29 2.74
N VAL A 15 -4.11 -10.56 2.81
CA VAL A 15 -3.12 -9.50 2.95
C VAL A 15 -2.69 -9.05 1.56
N VAL A 16 -2.56 -7.74 1.38
CA VAL A 16 -2.12 -7.09 0.14
C VAL A 16 -1.10 -6.01 0.45
N TRP A 17 -0.23 -5.73 -0.52
CA TRP A 17 0.71 -4.63 -0.45
C TRP A 17 0.00 -3.31 -0.70
N HIS A 18 0.04 -2.44 0.31
CA HIS A 18 -0.45 -1.08 0.22
C HIS A 18 0.71 -0.12 0.02
N VAL A 19 0.48 0.93 -0.78
CA VAL A 19 1.46 2.01 -0.92
C VAL A 19 1.12 3.07 0.12
N THR A 20 2.12 3.51 0.88
CA THR A 20 2.01 4.58 1.85
C THR A 20 3.02 5.68 1.53
N ALA A 21 2.72 6.91 1.92
CA ALA A 21 3.76 7.93 1.97
C ALA A 21 4.72 7.60 3.12
N LYS A 22 6.02 7.89 2.95
CA LYS A 22 7.03 7.64 3.99
C LYS A 22 6.57 8.18 5.35
N GLN A 23 6.58 7.35 6.38
CA GLN A 23 6.13 7.65 7.76
C GLN A 23 4.61 7.88 7.92
N ALA A 24 3.78 7.59 6.91
CA ALA A 24 2.34 7.66 7.03
C ALA A 24 1.75 6.34 7.53
N ALA A 25 0.85 6.43 8.51
CA ALA A 25 0.04 5.29 8.97
C ALA A 25 -1.16 5.00 8.04
N ILE A 26 -1.32 5.79 6.98
CA ILE A 26 -2.46 5.73 6.06
C ILE A 26 -1.94 5.43 4.66
N ALA A 27 -2.49 4.38 4.05
CA ALA A 27 -2.25 4.00 2.67
C ALA A 27 -2.90 4.98 1.69
N LEU A 28 -2.46 4.98 0.43
CA LEU A 28 -3.02 5.82 -0.63
C LEU A 28 -4.48 5.51 -0.95
N CYS A 29 -4.99 4.34 -0.58
CA CYS A 29 -6.41 3.99 -0.64
C CYS A 29 -7.24 4.55 0.54
N GLY A 30 -6.60 5.21 1.51
CA GLY A 30 -7.24 5.73 2.72
C GLY A 30 -7.28 4.75 3.89
N GLN A 31 -6.81 3.51 3.71
CA GLN A 31 -6.79 2.51 4.77
C GLN A 31 -5.69 2.80 5.80
N LYS A 32 -6.03 2.73 7.08
CA LYS A 32 -5.04 2.78 8.16
C LYS A 32 -4.33 1.44 8.29
N LEU A 33 -3.03 1.41 8.09
CA LEU A 33 -2.21 0.21 8.29
C LEU A 33 -1.76 0.16 9.75
N ALA A 34 -1.96 -1.00 10.40
CA ALA A 34 -1.35 -1.26 11.69
C ALA A 34 0.14 -1.54 11.48
N ASP A 35 0.96 -1.31 12.51
CA ASP A 35 2.42 -1.53 12.48
C ASP A 35 2.77 -3.03 12.59
N ARG A 36 2.11 -3.87 11.78
CA ARG A 36 2.29 -5.31 11.81
C ARG A 36 3.60 -5.68 11.10
N ALA A 37 4.37 -6.54 11.76
CA ALA A 37 5.61 -7.08 11.24
C ALA A 37 5.37 -7.86 9.94
N ASP A 38 6.16 -7.54 8.91
CA ASP A 38 6.33 -8.32 7.68
C ASP A 38 6.46 -9.82 8.04
N THR A 39 5.52 -10.61 7.56
CA THR A 39 5.61 -12.07 7.56
C THR A 39 6.01 -12.54 6.17
N ALA A 40 6.73 -13.65 6.05
CA ALA A 40 7.19 -14.15 4.74
C ALA A 40 6.05 -14.48 3.75
N GLU A 41 4.80 -14.62 4.23
CA GLU A 41 3.61 -14.74 3.38
C GLU A 41 3.24 -13.43 2.65
N ASP A 42 3.73 -12.29 3.15
CA ASP A 42 3.48 -10.98 2.55
C ASP A 42 4.22 -10.81 1.22
N GLU A 43 5.42 -11.37 1.03
CA GLU A 43 6.20 -11.20 -0.23
C GLU A 43 5.46 -11.67 -1.50
N GLN A 44 4.52 -12.61 -1.37
CA GLN A 44 3.71 -13.13 -2.49
C GLN A 44 2.32 -12.49 -2.58
N ALA A 45 1.98 -11.59 -1.65
CA ALA A 45 0.70 -10.90 -1.63
C ALA A 45 0.51 -10.03 -2.88
N ARG A 46 -0.74 -9.86 -3.30
CA ARG A 46 -1.07 -8.97 -4.42
C ARG A 46 -0.92 -7.52 -3.98
N HIS A 47 -0.69 -6.61 -4.93
CA HIS A 47 -0.75 -5.18 -4.66
C HIS A 47 -2.19 -4.69 -4.62
N CYS A 48 -2.48 -3.76 -3.71
CA CYS A 48 -3.75 -3.06 -3.62
C CYS A 48 -3.98 -2.19 -4.89
N PRO A 49 -4.97 -2.51 -5.74
CA PRO A 49 -5.21 -1.78 -6.99
C PRO A 49 -5.41 -0.26 -6.83
N PRO A 50 -6.20 0.26 -5.87
CA PRO A 50 -6.36 1.70 -5.71
C PRO A 50 -5.07 2.39 -5.23
N CYS A 51 -4.26 1.73 -4.39
CA CYS A 51 -2.94 2.26 -4.01
C CYS A 51 -2.03 2.40 -5.23
N MET A 52 -1.99 1.39 -6.10
CA MET A 52 -1.20 1.43 -7.33
C MET A 52 -1.70 2.49 -8.32
N ALA A 53 -3.01 2.67 -8.46
CA ALA A 53 -3.58 3.70 -9.32
C ALA A 53 -3.25 5.13 -8.83
N SER A 54 -3.33 5.37 -7.52
CA SER A 54 -2.92 6.65 -6.92
C SER A 54 -1.41 6.87 -7.06
N PHE A 55 -0.61 5.83 -6.83
CA PHE A 55 0.84 5.91 -7.00
C PHE A 55 1.23 6.23 -8.45
N ALA A 56 0.61 5.57 -9.43
CA ALA A 56 0.81 5.84 -10.85
C ALA A 56 0.54 7.32 -11.20
N GLN A 57 -0.57 7.89 -10.71
CA GLN A 57 -0.88 9.31 -10.90
C GLN A 57 0.18 10.22 -10.28
N LEU A 58 0.68 9.90 -9.10
CA LEU A 58 1.68 10.71 -8.38
C LEU A 58 3.05 10.67 -9.07
N VAL A 59 3.45 9.53 -9.64
CA VAL A 59 4.71 9.44 -10.40
C VAL A 59 4.62 10.11 -11.76
N THR A 60 3.47 10.00 -12.45
CA THR A 60 3.24 10.68 -13.74
C THR A 60 3.13 12.19 -13.56
N ALA A 61 2.47 12.67 -12.50
CA ALA A 61 2.34 14.10 -12.22
C ALA A 61 3.67 14.79 -11.86
N LYS A 62 4.67 14.02 -11.41
CA LYS A 62 6.02 14.53 -11.08
C LYS A 62 6.99 14.50 -12.26
N ALA A 63 6.56 14.04 -13.43
CA ALA A 63 7.36 13.95 -14.65
C ALA A 63 7.29 15.23 -15.53
N VAL A 64 6.81 16.35 -15.00
CA VAL A 64 6.72 17.66 -15.68
C VAL A 64 7.66 18.68 -15.05
#